data_AF-A0A367ZI91-F1
#
_entry.id   AF-A0A367ZI91-F1
#
_cell.length_a   1.000
_cell.length_b   1.000
_cell.length_c   1.000
_cell.angle_alpha   90.00
_cell.angle_beta   90.00
_cell.angle_gamma   90.00
#
_symmetry.space_group_name_H-M   'P 1'
#
loop_
_entity.id
_entity.type
_entity.pdbx_description
1 polymer ?
#
loop_
_entity_poly.entity_id
_entity_poly.type
_entity_poly.pdbx_seq_one_letter_code
_entity_poly.pdbx_strand_id
1 'polypeptide(L)'
;MPRAVRIILSSIYEQGFFEVSFELRKGHSPHAAIREWHKRLAGLKATWVSDANISGSLASINHWMLIDLLRQRRHGDTLVRLVGKWRKAGSQLPSSTRESRRYSNPRA
;
A
#
# COMPACT_ATOMS: atom_id res chain seq x y z
N MET A 1 0.98 -0.82 7.06
CA MET A 1 0.60 -2.23 6.84
C MET A 1 1.84 -3.12 6.62
N PRO A 2 2.00 -4.27 7.30
CA PRO A 2 3.15 -5.16 7.14
C PRO A 2 3.24 -5.82 5.74
N ARG A 3 4.44 -6.20 5.29
CA ARG A 3 4.69 -6.82 3.96
C ARG A 3 3.96 -8.15 3.76
N ALA A 4 3.91 -9.00 4.79
CA ALA A 4 3.22 -10.29 4.71
C ALA A 4 1.73 -10.14 4.36
N VAL A 5 1.08 -9.14 4.94
CA VAL A 5 -0.30 -8.76 4.63
C VAL A 5 -0.48 -8.44 3.16
N ARG A 6 0.42 -7.59 2.63
CA ARG A 6 0.36 -7.16 1.22
C ARG A 6 0.44 -8.36 0.29
N ILE A 7 1.30 -9.33 0.60
CA ILE A 7 1.46 -10.55 -0.21
C ILE A 7 0.20 -11.42 -0.17
N ILE A 8 -0.37 -11.62 1.03
CA ILE A 8 -1.59 -12.43 1.20
C ILE A 8 -2.77 -11.78 0.46
N LEU A 9 -3.00 -10.48 0.68
CA LEU A 9 -4.08 -9.76 0.02
C LEU A 9 -3.88 -9.70 -1.50
N SER A 10 -2.65 -9.44 -1.97
CA SER A 10 -2.31 -9.48 -3.40
C SER A 10 -2.67 -10.83 -4.02
N SER A 11 -2.34 -11.94 -3.34
CA SER A 11 -2.63 -13.30 -3.84
C SER A 11 -4.12 -13.61 -3.86
N ILE A 12 -4.88 -13.18 -2.86
CA ILE A 12 -6.35 -13.38 -2.79
C ILE A 12 -7.07 -12.56 -3.87
N TYR A 13 -6.61 -11.34 -4.13
CA TYR A 13 -7.27 -10.40 -5.04
C TYR A 13 -6.75 -10.43 -6.46
N GLU A 14 -5.72 -11.20 -6.77
CA GLU A 14 -5.09 -11.23 -8.11
C GLU A 14 -6.13 -11.45 -9.23
N GLN A 15 -7.11 -12.34 -9.01
CA GLN A 15 -8.16 -12.66 -9.98
C GLN A 15 -9.22 -11.54 -10.14
N GLY A 16 -9.32 -10.64 -9.16
CA GLY A 16 -10.30 -9.55 -9.16
C GLY A 16 -9.74 -8.21 -9.64
N PHE A 17 -8.44 -8.14 -9.97
CA PHE A 17 -7.83 -6.92 -10.49
C PHE A 17 -8.10 -6.78 -11.99
N PHE A 18 -8.37 -5.54 -12.42
CA PHE A 18 -8.38 -5.22 -13.84
C PHE A 18 -6.97 -5.37 -14.43
N GLU A 19 -6.87 -5.68 -15.71
CA GLU A 19 -5.58 -5.77 -16.41
C GLU A 19 -4.77 -4.47 -16.34
N VAL A 20 -5.46 -3.34 -16.23
CA VAL A 20 -4.87 -2.00 -16.08
C VAL A 20 -4.41 -1.68 -14.65
N SER A 21 -4.66 -2.56 -13.69
CA SER A 21 -4.14 -2.42 -12.34
C SER A 21 -2.71 -2.96 -12.32
N PHE A 22 -1.73 -2.10 -12.05
CA PHE A 22 -0.31 -2.47 -12.04
C PHE A 22 0.30 -2.50 -10.63
N GLU A 23 -0.29 -1.79 -9.68
CA GLU A 23 0.22 -1.74 -8.32
C GLU A 23 -0.13 -3.00 -7.53
N LEU A 24 0.74 -3.37 -6.58
CA LEU A 24 0.54 -4.51 -5.67
C LEU A 24 0.34 -5.87 -6.36
N ARG A 25 0.82 -6.05 -7.59
CA ARG A 25 0.72 -7.32 -8.32
C ARG A 25 2.09 -7.89 -8.66
N LYS A 26 2.21 -9.21 -8.61
CA LYS A 26 3.45 -9.89 -8.96
C LYS A 26 3.66 -9.82 -10.47
N GLY A 27 4.84 -9.40 -10.93
CA GLY A 27 5.16 -9.30 -12.35
C GLY A 27 4.69 -8.02 -13.03
N HIS A 28 3.98 -7.13 -12.32
CA HIS A 28 3.63 -5.80 -12.80
C HIS A 28 4.60 -4.76 -12.24
N SER A 29 5.02 -3.81 -13.07
CA SER A 29 5.91 -2.72 -12.68
C SER A 29 5.37 -1.38 -13.17
N PRO A 30 5.76 -0.25 -12.55
CA PRO A 30 5.37 1.08 -13.03
C PRO A 30 5.78 1.31 -14.50
N HIS A 31 6.93 0.78 -14.91
CA HIS A 31 7.39 0.86 -16.30
C HIS A 31 6.49 0.08 -17.26
N ALA A 32 5.96 -1.07 -16.84
CA ALA A 32 4.99 -1.82 -17.62
C ALA A 32 3.67 -1.03 -17.75
N ALA A 33 3.24 -0.35 -16.68
CA ALA A 33 2.06 0.51 -16.69
C ALA A 33 2.16 1.63 -17.73
N ILE A 34 3.29 2.37 -17.71
CA ILE A 34 3.55 3.47 -18.64
C ILE A 34 3.57 2.97 -20.09
N ARG A 35 4.25 1.84 -20.34
CA ARG A 35 4.31 1.23 -21.68
C ARG A 35 2.93 0.83 -22.20
N GLU A 36 2.11 0.20 -21.35
CA GLU A 36 0.75 -0.20 -21.71
C GLU A 36 -0.11 1.03 -22.02
N TRP A 37 -0.03 2.06 -21.17
CA TRP A 37 -0.71 3.33 -21.38
C TRP A 37 -0.32 4.00 -22.71
N HIS A 38 0.97 4.09 -23.00
CA HIS A 38 1.46 4.69 -24.24
C HIS A 38 0.93 3.96 -25.48
N LYS A 39 0.91 2.62 -25.47
CA LYS A 39 0.32 1.81 -26.55
C LYS A 39 -1.17 2.07 -26.71
N ARG A 40 -1.92 2.13 -25.61
CA ARG A 40 -3.37 2.36 -25.64
C ARG A 40 -3.70 3.76 -26.15
N LEU A 41 -2.97 4.78 -25.71
CA LEU A 41 -3.13 6.15 -26.20
C LEU A 41 -2.75 6.29 -27.68
N ALA A 42 -1.75 5.55 -28.17
CA ALA A 42 -1.42 5.57 -29.59
C ALA A 42 -2.53 4.95 -30.47
N GLY A 43 -3.27 3.96 -29.95
CA GLY A 43 -4.40 3.33 -30.65
C GLY A 43 -5.71 4.10 -30.52
N LEU A 44 -5.89 4.86 -29.45
CA LEU A 44 -7.05 5.72 -29.23
C LEU A 44 -6.78 7.09 -29.88
N LYS A 45 -7.66 7.56 -30.78
CA LYS A 45 -7.66 8.97 -31.22
C LYS A 45 -8.16 9.91 -30.10
N ALA A 46 -7.74 9.66 -28.86
CA ALA A 46 -8.12 10.43 -27.70
C ALA A 46 -7.33 11.74 -27.65
N THR A 47 -8.05 12.86 -27.58
CA THR A 47 -7.45 14.21 -27.53
C THR A 47 -7.24 14.70 -26.10
N TRP A 48 -7.84 14.00 -25.11
CA TRP A 48 -7.86 14.42 -23.71
C TRP A 48 -7.68 13.23 -22.78
N VAL A 49 -6.87 13.42 -21.73
CA VAL A 49 -6.64 12.45 -20.66
C VAL A 49 -7.00 13.12 -19.34
N SER A 50 -7.83 12.46 -18.53
CA SER A 50 -8.13 12.91 -17.16
C SER A 50 -7.25 12.12 -16.19
N ASP A 51 -6.36 12.83 -15.51
CA ASP A 51 -5.56 12.28 -14.41
C ASP A 51 -6.28 12.47 -13.09
N ALA A 52 -6.42 11.40 -12.32
CA ALA A 52 -7.09 11.39 -11.03
C ALA A 52 -6.16 10.70 -10.02
N ASN A 53 -5.71 11.48 -9.04
CA ASN A 53 -4.85 10.99 -7.97
C ASN A 53 -5.59 11.00 -6.62
N ILE A 54 -5.37 9.95 -5.83
CA ILE A 54 -5.94 9.82 -4.49
C ILE A 54 -4.87 10.22 -3.48
N SER A 55 -5.25 11.06 -2.51
CA SER A 55 -4.34 11.43 -1.42
C SER A 55 -4.20 10.27 -0.41
N GLY A 56 -2.96 9.97 -0.05
CA GLY A 56 -2.63 8.89 0.89
C GLY A 56 -2.16 7.61 0.20
N SER A 57 -1.59 6.71 1.00
CA SER A 57 -1.05 5.44 0.52
C SER A 57 -1.92 4.28 1.00
N LEU A 58 -1.81 3.13 0.33
CA LEU A 58 -2.38 1.87 0.83
C LEU A 58 -1.88 1.51 2.23
N ALA A 59 -0.71 2.03 2.64
CA ALA A 59 -0.18 1.84 3.98
C ALA A 59 -0.88 2.69 5.06
N SER A 60 -1.51 3.80 4.67
CA SER A 60 -2.24 4.72 5.57
C SER A 60 -3.75 4.45 5.62
N ILE A 61 -4.25 3.44 4.89
CA ILE A 61 -5.68 3.04 4.95
C ILE A 61 -6.07 2.67 6.39
N ASN A 62 -7.20 3.22 6.85
CA ASN A 62 -7.77 2.91 8.15
C ASN A 62 -8.09 1.40 8.25
N HIS A 63 -7.63 0.80 9.34
CA HIS A 63 -7.79 -0.62 9.59
C HIS A 63 -9.24 -1.11 9.60
N TRP A 64 -10.15 -0.30 10.17
CA TRP A 64 -11.57 -0.61 10.23
C TRP A 64 -12.21 -0.56 8.84
N MET A 65 -11.81 0.42 8.04
CA MET A 65 -12.25 0.52 6.65
C MET A 65 -11.82 -0.71 5.84
N LEU A 66 -10.60 -1.22 6.06
CA LEU A 66 -10.17 -2.47 5.42
C LEU A 66 -11.02 -3.67 5.89
N ILE A 67 -11.30 -3.80 7.18
CA ILE A 67 -12.17 -4.87 7.71
C ILE A 67 -13.57 -4.80 7.10
N ASP A 68 -14.16 -3.61 7.02
CA ASP A 68 -15.50 -3.42 6.47
C ASP A 68 -15.54 -3.77 4.97
N LEU A 69 -14.51 -3.37 4.21
CA LEU A 69 -14.36 -3.78 2.80
C LEU A 69 -14.25 -5.31 2.66
N LEU A 70 -13.49 -5.97 3.53
CA LEU A 70 -13.38 -7.44 3.51
C LEU A 70 -14.71 -8.13 3.83
N ARG A 71 -15.47 -7.58 4.79
CA ARG A 71 -16.80 -8.09 5.16
C ARG A 71 -17.82 -7.90 4.04
N GLN A 72 -17.83 -6.72 3.40
CA GLN A 72 -18.71 -6.43 2.25
C GLN A 72 -18.49 -7.41 1.09
N ARG A 73 -17.23 -7.81 0.86
CA ARG A 73 -16.87 -8.80 -0.16
C ARG A 73 -17.05 -10.26 0.28
N ARG A 74 -17.68 -10.50 1.44
CA ARG A 74 -17.93 -11.83 2.02
C ARG A 74 -16.68 -12.70 2.16
N HIS A 75 -15.53 -12.11 2.44
CA HIS A 75 -14.35 -12.90 2.81
C HIS A 75 -14.54 -13.53 4.19
N GLY A 76 -14.02 -14.75 4.36
CA GLY A 76 -14.21 -15.52 5.60
C GLY A 76 -13.61 -14.84 6.83
N ASP A 77 -14.19 -15.17 7.99
CA ASP A 77 -13.83 -14.62 9.30
C ASP A 77 -12.35 -14.76 9.65
N THR A 78 -11.67 -15.77 9.10
CA THR A 78 -10.22 -15.97 9.27
C THR A 78 -9.41 -14.81 8.73
N LEU A 79 -9.74 -14.28 7.54
CA LEU A 79 -9.04 -13.15 6.96
C LEU A 79 -9.31 -11.87 7.75
N VAL A 80 -10.57 -11.66 8.15
CA VAL A 80 -10.98 -10.53 8.98
C VAL A 80 -10.27 -10.55 10.34
N ARG A 81 -10.15 -11.71 10.99
CA ARG A 81 -9.41 -11.88 12.25
C ARG A 81 -7.92 -11.68 12.08
N LEU A 82 -7.35 -12.18 10.98
CA LEU A 82 -5.93 -12.02 10.67
C LEU A 82 -5.60 -10.53 10.48
N VAL A 83 -6.45 -9.83 9.72
CA VAL A 83 -6.38 -8.39 9.51
C VAL A 83 -6.50 -7.69 10.86
N GLY A 84 -7.56 -7.94 11.61
CA GLY A 84 -7.84 -7.40 12.95
C GLY A 84 -6.66 -7.39 13.94
N LYS A 85 -5.77 -8.38 13.84
CA LYS A 85 -4.61 -8.52 14.75
C LYS A 85 -3.43 -7.63 14.40
N TRP A 86 -3.35 -7.06 13.19
CA TRP A 86 -2.16 -6.36 12.71
C TRP A 86 -1.94 -4.95 13.30
N ARG A 87 -2.87 -4.44 14.12
CA ARG A 87 -2.68 -3.17 14.85
C ARG A 87 -1.75 -3.27 16.07
N LYS A 88 -1.47 -4.48 16.58
CA LYS A 88 -0.71 -4.65 17.84
C LYS A 88 0.80 -4.48 17.72
N ALA A 89 1.37 -4.40 16.51
CA ALA A 89 2.82 -4.48 16.30
C ALA A 89 3.51 -3.15 15.95
N GLY A 90 2.83 -2.00 16.08
CA GLY A 90 3.29 -0.74 15.49
C GLY A 90 3.16 0.48 16.40
N SER A 91 3.58 0.41 17.66
CA SER A 91 3.95 1.61 18.44
C SER A 91 4.64 1.23 19.75
N GLN A 92 5.95 1.05 19.71
CA GLN A 92 6.84 1.29 20.85
C GLN A 92 8.19 1.72 20.28
N LEU A 93 8.28 2.99 19.85
CA LEU A 93 9.53 3.70 20.06
C LEU A 93 9.41 4.29 21.48
N PRO A 94 10.32 3.98 22.41
CA PRO A 94 10.34 4.68 23.68
C PRO A 94 10.70 6.14 23.40
N SER A 95 9.72 7.03 23.59
CA SER A 95 9.97 8.47 23.67
C SER A 95 10.64 8.76 25.00
N SER A 96 11.97 8.58 25.07
CA SER A 96 12.78 9.23 26.09
C SER A 96 13.49 10.43 25.48
N THR A 97 12.81 11.57 25.45
CA THR A 97 13.51 12.86 25.41
C THR A 97 13.89 13.21 26.84
N ARG A 98 15.20 13.31 27.11
CA ARG A 98 15.78 14.28 28.06
C ARG A 98 17.29 14.42 27.82
N GLU A 99 17.58 15.46 27.06
CA GLU A 99 18.72 16.39 27.08
C GLU A 99 19.94 16.17 27.98
N SER A 100 21.07 16.54 27.36
CA SER A 100 22.29 17.11 27.94
C SER A 100 23.29 16.17 28.62
N ARG A 101 24.37 15.86 27.89
CA ARG A 101 25.70 16.15 28.41
C ARG A 101 26.71 16.34 27.29
N ARG A 102 27.36 17.50 27.39
CA ARG A 102 28.63 17.90 26.82
C ARG A 102 29.57 16.70 26.65
N TYR A 103 30.07 16.51 25.43
CA TYR A 103 31.44 16.03 25.26
C TYR A 103 32.10 16.89 24.18
N SER A 104 32.86 17.85 24.68
CA SER A 104 33.94 18.54 23.99
C SER A 104 34.87 17.54 23.30
N ASN A 105 35.23 17.77 22.04
CA ASN A 105 36.39 17.12 21.45
C ASN A 105 37.53 18.15 21.27
N PRO A 106 38.70 17.97 21.90
CA PRO A 106 39.92 18.69 21.56
C PRO A 106 40.71 17.94 20.47
N ARG A 107 41.36 18.69 19.56
CA ARG A 107 42.29 18.27 18.48
C ARG A 107 41.57 17.91 17.17
N ALA A 108 41.98 18.37 15.99
CA ALA A 108 43.25 18.95 15.53
C ALA A 108 43.01 20.09 14.52
#